data_AF-A0A519THE2-F1
#
_entry.id   AF-A0A519THE2-F1
#
_cell.length_a   1.000
_cell.length_b   1.000
_cell.length_c   1.000
_cell.angle_alpha   90.00
_cell.angle_beta   90.00
_cell.angle_gamma   90.00
#
_symmetry.space_group_name_H-M   'P 1'
#
loop_
_entity.id
_entity.type
_entity.pdbx_description
1 polymer ?
#
loop_
_entity_poly.entity_id
_entity_poly.type
_entity_poly.pdbx_seq_one_letter_code
_entity_poly.pdbx_strand_id
1 'polypeptide(L)'
;VIEHVLEDNRHYLHIDVGGGSTEFNIYHDRRKVAAQSFEIGSIRRMQQEQSGRTVEEMNGLWQRMEAWVRENARRYHVTRAIGTGGNINKIYSMSPAAPNKPVTKRSVQAILDRLGAMSMTERVNVAMLNPDRADVIVPAGHIYLSAMDWAGVSSMIVPDIGLKDGMLQALFEQFFDEISPTVHPSILPVADVENGPLV
;
A
#
# COMPACT_ATOMS: atom_id res chain seq x y z
N VAL A 1 -11.32 8.55 -2.34
CA VAL A 1 -10.05 8.65 -3.12
C VAL A 1 -9.83 7.48 -4.08
N ILE A 2 -9.82 6.19 -3.64
CA ILE A 2 -9.64 5.03 -4.55
C ILE A 2 -10.70 4.95 -5.66
N GLU A 3 -11.92 5.41 -5.39
CA GLU A 3 -13.07 5.37 -6.32
C GLU A 3 -12.83 6.07 -7.67
N HIS A 4 -11.86 6.99 -7.73
CA HIS A 4 -11.45 7.66 -8.96
C HIS A 4 -10.58 6.79 -9.88
N VAL A 5 -10.00 5.71 -9.35
CA VAL A 5 -9.15 4.75 -10.08
C VAL A 5 -9.99 3.59 -10.65
N LEU A 6 -11.24 3.45 -10.22
CA LEU A 6 -12.11 2.35 -10.58
C LEU A 6 -12.77 2.61 -11.95
N GLU A 7 -12.48 1.75 -12.92
CA GLU A 7 -13.11 1.74 -14.24
C GLU A 7 -14.42 0.93 -14.21
N ASP A 8 -15.34 1.29 -15.09
CA ASP A 8 -16.59 0.54 -15.28
C ASP A 8 -16.29 -0.87 -15.81
N ASN A 9 -17.10 -1.86 -15.42
CA ASN A 9 -16.95 -3.27 -15.78
C ASN A 9 -15.57 -3.87 -15.40
N ARG A 10 -14.87 -3.26 -14.44
CA ARG A 10 -13.69 -3.84 -13.80
C ARG A 10 -13.93 -4.06 -12.32
N HIS A 11 -13.33 -5.15 -11.84
CA HIS A 11 -13.36 -5.53 -10.44
C HIS A 11 -11.94 -5.67 -9.93
N TYR A 12 -11.70 -5.17 -8.73
CA TYR A 12 -10.36 -4.92 -8.22
C TYR A 12 -10.14 -5.59 -6.87
N LEU A 13 -8.96 -6.17 -6.72
CA LEU A 13 -8.36 -6.40 -5.41
C LEU A 13 -7.47 -5.20 -5.10
N HIS A 14 -7.82 -4.43 -4.10
CA HIS A 14 -6.97 -3.39 -3.54
C HIS A 14 -6.10 -3.98 -2.43
N ILE A 15 -4.81 -3.67 -2.46
CA ILE A 15 -3.77 -4.18 -1.58
C ILE A 15 -3.02 -2.97 -1.01
N ASP A 16 -3.17 -2.71 0.28
CA ASP A 16 -2.38 -1.71 1.01
C ASP A 16 -1.43 -2.43 1.95
N VAL A 17 -0.12 -2.29 1.75
CA VAL A 17 0.89 -2.91 2.64
C VAL A 17 1.55 -1.82 3.46
N GLY A 18 1.15 -1.75 4.72
CA GLY A 18 1.77 -0.92 5.74
C GLY A 18 2.98 -1.59 6.41
N GLY A 19 3.47 -0.96 7.47
CA GLY A 19 4.61 -1.47 8.24
C GLY A 19 4.29 -2.73 9.04
N GLY A 20 3.11 -2.79 9.66
CA GLY A 20 2.69 -3.89 10.55
C GLY A 20 1.50 -4.71 10.06
N SER A 21 0.73 -4.19 9.11
CA SER A 21 -0.46 -4.83 8.57
C SER A 21 -0.54 -4.73 7.05
N THR A 22 -1.45 -5.53 6.49
CA THR A 22 -1.88 -5.47 5.10
C THR A 22 -3.39 -5.45 5.06
N GLU A 23 -3.95 -4.49 4.34
CA GLU A 23 -5.37 -4.37 4.11
C GLU A 23 -5.72 -4.84 2.70
N PHE A 24 -6.64 -5.80 2.61
CA PHE A 24 -7.27 -6.18 1.36
C PHE A 24 -8.67 -5.62 1.27
N ASN A 25 -9.03 -5.05 0.11
CA ASN A 25 -10.38 -4.62 -0.19
C ASN A 25 -10.79 -5.12 -1.57
N ILE A 26 -12.06 -5.48 -1.74
CA ILE A 26 -12.61 -5.90 -3.04
C ILE A 26 -13.57 -4.82 -3.50
N TYR A 27 -13.34 -4.37 -4.73
CA TYR A 27 -14.22 -3.43 -5.41
C TYR A 27 -14.90 -4.12 -6.57
N HIS A 28 -16.23 -4.13 -6.57
CA HIS A 28 -17.09 -4.66 -7.62
C HIS A 28 -18.10 -3.57 -7.99
N ASP A 29 -18.23 -3.27 -9.29
CA ASP A 29 -19.03 -2.13 -9.80
C ASP A 29 -18.78 -0.83 -9.04
N ARG A 30 -17.49 -0.51 -8.86
CA ARG A 30 -17.00 0.69 -8.16
C ARG A 30 -17.39 0.79 -6.68
N ARG A 31 -17.96 -0.26 -6.10
CA ARG A 31 -18.34 -0.33 -4.69
C ARG A 31 -17.44 -1.29 -3.94
N LYS A 32 -17.05 -0.90 -2.73
CA LYS A 32 -16.35 -1.81 -1.82
C LYS A 32 -17.34 -2.86 -1.30
N VAL A 33 -17.09 -4.13 -1.62
CA VAL A 33 -17.99 -5.26 -1.29
C VAL A 33 -17.42 -6.21 -0.25
N ALA A 34 -16.10 -6.19 -0.04
CA ALA A 34 -15.43 -6.93 1.03
C ALA A 34 -14.17 -6.18 1.47
N ALA A 35 -13.81 -6.31 2.75
CA ALA A 35 -12.58 -5.75 3.30
C ALA A 35 -12.08 -6.63 4.45
N GLN A 36 -10.77 -6.75 4.59
CA GLN A 36 -10.13 -7.42 5.72
C GLN A 36 -8.71 -6.90 5.92
N SER A 37 -8.32 -6.67 7.18
CA SER A 37 -6.94 -6.37 7.57
C SER A 37 -6.30 -7.61 8.20
N PHE A 38 -5.02 -7.80 7.91
CA PHE A 38 -4.19 -8.86 8.48
C PHE A 38 -2.96 -8.21 9.11
N GLU A 39 -2.59 -8.64 10.31
CA GLU A 39 -1.38 -8.17 11.01
C GLU A 39 -0.09 -8.77 10.41
N ILE A 40 0.07 -8.64 9.10
CA ILE A 40 1.28 -8.94 8.35
C ILE A 40 1.55 -7.71 7.49
N GLY A 41 2.65 -7.01 7.75
CA GLY A 41 3.10 -5.87 6.94
C GLY A 41 4.54 -6.05 6.48
N SER A 42 5.17 -4.93 6.10
CA SER A 42 6.58 -4.86 5.73
C SER A 42 7.51 -4.85 6.95
N ILE A 43 7.30 -5.75 7.91
CA ILE A 43 8.10 -5.77 9.15
C ILE A 43 9.56 -6.14 8.87
N ARG A 44 10.47 -5.45 9.56
CA ARG A 44 11.92 -5.72 9.52
C ARG A 44 12.21 -7.13 10.02
N ARG A 45 13.27 -7.77 9.55
CA ARG A 45 13.71 -9.08 10.06
C ARG A 45 13.89 -9.08 11.58
N MET A 46 14.51 -8.04 12.13
CA MET A 46 14.67 -7.89 13.58
C MET A 46 13.33 -7.75 14.33
N GLN A 47 12.33 -7.09 13.74
CA GLN A 47 11.01 -6.95 14.38
C GLN A 47 10.20 -8.26 14.29
N GLN A 48 10.42 -9.07 13.25
CA GLN A 48 9.87 -10.43 13.18
C GLN A 48 10.41 -11.30 14.32
N GLU A 49 11.71 -11.28 14.56
CA GLU A 49 12.35 -12.01 15.67
C GLU A 49 11.85 -11.53 17.04
N GLN A 50 11.59 -10.22 17.20
CA GLN A 50 11.07 -9.64 18.44
C GLN A 50 9.57 -9.83 18.65
N SER A 51 8.80 -10.12 17.59
CA SER A 51 7.34 -10.27 17.67
C SER A 51 6.91 -11.49 18.49
N GLY A 52 7.82 -12.43 18.77
CA GLY A 52 7.54 -13.67 19.49
C GLY A 52 6.65 -14.65 18.71
N ARG A 53 6.26 -14.33 17.46
CA ARG A 53 5.44 -15.21 16.63
C ARG A 53 6.26 -16.40 16.17
N THR A 54 5.67 -17.58 16.33
CA THR A 54 6.16 -18.84 15.80
C THR A 54 6.03 -18.89 14.27
N VAL A 55 6.80 -19.77 13.64
CA VAL A 55 6.71 -20.02 12.19
C VAL A 55 5.32 -20.53 11.83
N GLU A 56 4.72 -21.34 12.70
CA GLU A 56 3.37 -21.89 12.57
C GLU A 56 2.30 -20.79 12.58
N GLU A 57 2.39 -19.81 13.48
CA GLU A 57 1.46 -18.67 13.54
C GLU A 57 1.57 -17.80 12.28
N MET A 58 2.80 -17.56 11.81
CA MET A 58 3.04 -16.82 10.58
C MET A 58 2.43 -17.57 9.38
N ASN A 59 2.70 -18.87 9.24
CA ASN A 59 2.13 -19.70 8.19
C ASN A 59 0.59 -19.71 8.25
N GLY A 60 0.01 -19.80 9.44
CA GLY A 60 -1.44 -19.74 9.63
C GLY A 60 -2.04 -18.39 9.21
N LEU A 61 -1.35 -17.27 9.43
CA LEU A 61 -1.78 -15.96 8.94
C LEU A 61 -1.73 -15.89 7.41
N TRP A 62 -0.65 -16.37 6.78
CA TRP A 62 -0.52 -16.44 5.33
C TRP A 62 -1.62 -17.29 4.68
N GLN A 63 -1.94 -18.44 5.28
CA GLN A 63 -3.05 -19.30 4.81
C GLN A 63 -4.40 -18.58 4.89
N ARG A 64 -4.65 -17.79 5.96
CA ARG A 64 -5.88 -17.01 6.08
C ARG A 64 -5.95 -15.88 5.05
N MET A 65 -4.83 -15.21 4.78
CA MET A 65 -4.74 -14.20 3.72
C MET A 65 -5.05 -14.83 2.36
N GLU A 66 -4.40 -15.95 2.04
CA GLU A 66 -4.62 -16.69 0.79
C GLU A 66 -6.09 -17.11 0.63
N ALA A 67 -6.66 -17.75 1.66
CA ALA A 67 -8.04 -18.22 1.62
C ALA A 67 -9.01 -17.05 1.38
N TRP A 68 -8.83 -15.95 2.11
CA TRP A 68 -9.67 -14.76 1.97
C TRP A 68 -9.58 -14.15 0.57
N VAL A 69 -8.36 -13.99 0.04
CA VAL A 69 -8.15 -13.41 -1.30
C VAL A 69 -8.73 -14.33 -2.37
N ARG A 70 -8.45 -15.65 -2.34
CA ARG A 70 -8.97 -16.61 -3.33
C ARG A 70 -10.50 -16.65 -3.33
N GLU A 71 -11.12 -16.72 -2.15
CA GLU A 71 -12.57 -16.76 -2.02
C GLU A 71 -13.22 -15.53 -2.65
N ASN A 72 -12.77 -14.34 -2.23
CA ASN A 72 -13.39 -13.09 -2.66
C ASN A 72 -13.05 -12.73 -4.11
N ALA A 73 -11.81 -12.98 -4.56
CA ALA A 73 -11.42 -12.75 -5.95
C ALA A 73 -12.25 -13.61 -6.91
N ARG A 74 -12.51 -14.88 -6.55
CA ARG A 74 -13.40 -15.77 -7.31
C ARG A 74 -14.85 -15.29 -7.28
N ARG A 75 -15.37 -14.96 -6.09
CA ARG A 75 -16.77 -14.55 -5.89
C ARG A 75 -17.13 -13.28 -6.66
N TYR A 76 -16.21 -12.32 -6.73
CA TYR A 76 -16.44 -11.01 -7.34
C TYR A 76 -15.73 -10.82 -8.69
N HIS A 77 -15.21 -11.90 -9.27
CA HIS A 77 -14.55 -11.91 -10.58
C HIS A 77 -13.47 -10.83 -10.73
N VAL A 78 -12.55 -10.75 -9.75
CA VAL A 78 -11.47 -9.75 -9.76
C VAL A 78 -10.64 -9.88 -11.04
N THR A 79 -10.40 -8.75 -11.69
CA THR A 79 -9.71 -8.67 -12.99
C THR A 79 -8.35 -7.96 -12.91
N ARG A 80 -8.12 -7.18 -11.85
CA ARG A 80 -6.93 -6.35 -11.71
C ARG A 80 -6.62 -6.05 -10.25
N ALA A 81 -5.35 -5.82 -9.93
CA ALA A 81 -4.95 -5.35 -8.61
C ALA A 81 -4.82 -3.81 -8.58
N ILE A 82 -4.99 -3.22 -7.41
CA ILE A 82 -4.57 -1.85 -7.07
C ILE A 82 -3.62 -1.98 -5.88
N GLY A 83 -2.41 -1.46 -5.98
CA GLY A 83 -1.44 -1.45 -4.89
C GLY A 83 -1.23 -0.03 -4.37
N THR A 84 -1.37 0.17 -3.06
CA THR A 84 -1.05 1.45 -2.40
C THR A 84 -0.01 1.22 -1.30
N GLY A 85 0.78 2.25 -1.02
CA GLY A 85 1.79 2.23 0.03
C GLY A 85 3.19 2.60 -0.46
N GLY A 86 4.05 3.01 0.48
CA GLY A 86 5.37 3.55 0.13
C GLY A 86 6.29 2.54 -0.56
N ASN A 87 6.18 1.26 -0.22
CA ASN A 87 6.99 0.20 -0.83
C ASN A 87 6.59 -0.04 -2.28
N ILE A 88 5.29 -0.16 -2.57
CA ILE A 88 4.86 -0.38 -3.95
C ILE A 88 5.07 0.85 -4.83
N ASN A 89 4.93 2.07 -4.30
CA ASN A 89 5.27 3.29 -5.03
C ASN A 89 6.75 3.29 -5.44
N LYS A 90 7.65 2.87 -4.53
CA LYS A 90 9.08 2.78 -4.85
C LYS A 90 9.38 1.68 -5.87
N ILE A 91 8.78 0.49 -5.72
CA ILE A 91 8.90 -0.60 -6.71
C ILE A 91 8.39 -0.14 -8.09
N TYR A 92 7.23 0.50 -8.12
CA TYR A 92 6.63 1.03 -9.35
C TYR A 92 7.53 2.07 -10.02
N SER A 93 8.15 2.98 -9.25
CA SER A 93 9.11 3.97 -9.77
C SER A 93 10.39 3.35 -10.37
N MET A 94 10.71 2.11 -10.00
CA MET A 94 11.83 1.35 -10.57
C MET A 94 11.41 0.51 -11.79
N SER A 95 10.12 0.44 -12.09
CA SER A 95 9.59 -0.35 -13.21
C SER A 95 9.74 0.40 -14.54
N PRO A 96 9.81 -0.31 -15.67
CA PRO A 96 9.82 0.31 -16.99
C PRO A 96 8.43 0.79 -17.43
N ALA A 97 7.39 0.68 -16.58
CA ALA A 97 6.05 1.10 -16.92
C ALA A 97 6.02 2.63 -17.12
N ALA A 98 5.33 3.08 -18.17
CA ALA A 98 5.07 4.50 -18.35
C ALA A 98 4.24 5.03 -17.16
N PRO A 99 4.37 6.32 -16.82
CA PRO A 99 3.56 6.94 -15.76
C PRO A 99 2.06 6.62 -15.94
N ASN A 100 1.39 6.30 -14.84
CA ASN A 100 -0.04 5.96 -14.79
C ASN A 100 -0.45 4.73 -15.63
N LYS A 101 0.49 3.83 -15.98
CA LYS A 101 0.16 2.55 -16.62
C LYS A 101 0.26 1.39 -15.62
N PRO A 102 -0.55 0.33 -15.78
CA PRO A 102 -0.44 -0.83 -14.92
C PRO A 102 0.97 -1.45 -14.99
N VAL A 103 1.53 -1.81 -13.85
CA VAL A 103 2.74 -2.64 -13.76
C VAL A 103 2.35 -4.10 -13.84
N THR A 104 3.15 -4.91 -14.54
CA THR A 104 2.89 -6.36 -14.61
C THR A 104 3.48 -7.07 -13.40
N LYS A 105 2.86 -8.18 -13.00
CA LYS A 105 3.39 -9.06 -11.96
C LYS A 105 4.84 -9.46 -12.24
N ARG A 106 5.15 -9.79 -13.50
CA ARG A 106 6.51 -10.14 -13.95
C ARG A 106 7.49 -8.99 -13.72
N SER A 107 7.10 -7.75 -14.00
CA SER A 107 7.96 -6.60 -13.76
C SER A 107 8.21 -6.39 -12.27
N VAL A 108 7.18 -6.52 -11.43
CA VAL A 108 7.34 -6.45 -9.98
C VAL A 108 8.30 -7.54 -9.49
N GLN A 109 8.11 -8.78 -9.95
CA GLN A 109 8.99 -9.90 -9.63
C GLN A 109 10.44 -9.62 -10.02
N ALA A 110 10.70 -9.17 -11.25
CA ALA A 110 12.06 -8.89 -11.73
C ALA A 110 12.78 -7.82 -10.90
N ILE A 111 12.05 -6.79 -10.43
CA ILE A 111 12.59 -5.76 -9.55
C ILE A 111 12.94 -6.36 -8.19
N LEU A 112 12.04 -7.18 -7.63
CA LEU A 112 12.25 -7.82 -6.34
C LEU A 112 13.39 -8.84 -6.39
N ASP A 113 13.55 -9.59 -7.47
CA ASP A 113 14.67 -10.52 -7.66
C ASP A 113 16.00 -9.75 -7.70
N ARG A 114 16.04 -8.63 -8.43
CA ARG A 114 17.21 -7.74 -8.48
C ARG A 114 17.55 -7.18 -7.10
N LEU A 115 16.56 -6.70 -6.35
CA LEU A 115 16.77 -6.18 -4.99
C LEU A 115 17.15 -7.30 -4.02
N GLY A 116 16.57 -8.49 -4.17
CA GLY A 116 16.85 -9.69 -3.38
C GLY A 116 18.29 -10.16 -3.51
N ALA A 117 18.87 -10.04 -4.71
CA ALA A 117 20.27 -10.37 -4.98
C ALA A 117 21.28 -9.33 -4.47
N MET A 118 20.83 -8.12 -4.09
CA MET A 118 21.68 -7.07 -3.54
C MET A 118 21.87 -7.22 -2.03
N SER A 119 23.08 -6.96 -1.56
CA SER A 119 23.37 -6.69 -0.15
C SER A 119 22.65 -5.43 0.34
N MET A 120 22.53 -5.27 1.66
CA MET A 120 21.92 -4.08 2.26
C MET A 120 22.63 -2.79 1.81
N THR A 121 23.96 -2.80 1.78
CA THR A 121 24.77 -1.66 1.33
C THR A 121 24.51 -1.34 -0.15
N GLU A 122 24.39 -2.35 -1.01
CA GLU A 122 24.05 -2.14 -2.42
C GLU A 122 22.62 -1.61 -2.61
N ARG A 123 21.64 -2.10 -1.83
CA ARG A 123 20.28 -1.54 -1.87
C ARG A 123 20.27 -0.04 -1.55
N VAL A 124 21.07 0.38 -0.57
CA VAL A 124 21.17 1.79 -0.20
C VAL A 124 21.92 2.61 -1.26
N ASN A 125 23.11 2.16 -1.67
CA ASN A 125 24.02 2.96 -2.48
C ASN A 125 23.80 2.83 -3.99
N VAL A 126 23.39 1.65 -4.47
CA VAL A 126 23.18 1.36 -5.89
C VAL A 126 21.73 1.55 -6.27
N ALA A 127 20.79 1.01 -5.48
CA ALA A 127 19.35 1.17 -5.74
C ALA A 127 18.77 2.47 -5.15
N MET A 128 19.59 3.30 -4.50
CA MET A 128 19.21 4.60 -3.93
C MET A 128 17.96 4.49 -3.03
N LEU A 129 17.93 3.44 -2.21
CA LEU A 129 16.91 3.25 -1.19
C LEU A 129 17.38 3.88 0.11
N ASN A 130 16.49 4.59 0.80
CA ASN A 130 16.77 4.95 2.18
C ASN A 130 16.91 3.66 3.02
N PRO A 131 17.80 3.63 4.04
CA PRO A 131 18.09 2.43 4.81
C PRO A 131 16.84 1.73 5.37
N ASP A 132 15.90 2.51 5.90
CA ASP A 132 14.65 1.99 6.45
C ASP A 132 13.82 1.20 5.44
N ARG A 133 13.87 1.60 4.16
CA ARG A 133 13.14 0.92 3.07
C ARG A 133 13.92 -0.26 2.51
N ALA A 134 15.25 -0.16 2.42
CA ALA A 134 16.09 -1.22 1.89
C ALA A 134 15.91 -2.57 2.61
N ASP A 135 15.58 -2.52 3.91
CA ASP A 135 15.31 -3.70 4.74
C ASP A 135 13.93 -4.31 4.46
N VAL A 136 12.92 -3.48 4.20
CA VAL A 136 11.51 -3.90 4.19
C VAL A 136 10.87 -4.04 2.81
N ILE A 137 11.47 -3.45 1.77
CA ILE A 137 10.87 -3.38 0.43
C ILE A 137 10.67 -4.76 -0.21
N VAL A 138 11.60 -5.69 0.02
CA VAL A 138 11.52 -7.05 -0.52
C VAL A 138 10.40 -7.85 0.17
N PRO A 139 10.35 -7.95 1.52
CA PRO A 139 9.22 -8.53 2.23
C PRO A 139 7.86 -7.93 1.81
N ALA A 140 7.76 -6.61 1.71
CA ALA A 140 6.54 -5.94 1.27
C ALA A 140 6.14 -6.38 -0.15
N GLY A 141 7.11 -6.42 -1.07
CA GLY A 141 6.93 -6.85 -2.44
C GLY A 141 6.34 -8.26 -2.57
N HIS A 142 6.77 -9.19 -1.72
CA HIS A 142 6.23 -10.55 -1.72
C HIS A 142 4.76 -10.63 -1.32
N ILE A 143 4.27 -9.72 -0.46
CA ILE A 143 2.85 -9.65 -0.11
C ILE A 143 2.03 -9.28 -1.36
N TYR A 144 2.45 -8.25 -2.11
CA TYR A 144 1.79 -7.87 -3.36
C TYR A 144 1.78 -9.01 -4.38
N LEU A 145 2.93 -9.65 -4.62
CA LEU A 145 3.03 -10.75 -5.57
C LEU A 145 2.13 -11.93 -5.21
N SER A 146 2.10 -12.29 -3.93
CA SER A 146 1.28 -13.40 -3.44
C SER A 146 -0.20 -13.09 -3.56
N ALA A 147 -0.62 -11.87 -3.19
CA ALA A 147 -2.00 -11.42 -3.38
C ALA A 147 -2.42 -11.41 -4.86
N MET A 148 -1.54 -10.99 -5.76
CA MET A 148 -1.77 -11.08 -7.21
C MET A 148 -1.93 -12.52 -7.68
N ASP A 149 -1.12 -13.45 -7.17
CA ASP A 149 -1.22 -14.88 -7.47
C ASP A 149 -2.54 -15.49 -7.00
N TRP A 150 -2.89 -15.24 -5.74
CA TRP A 150 -4.14 -15.76 -5.16
C TRP A 150 -5.38 -15.23 -5.87
N ALA A 151 -5.34 -13.97 -6.32
CA ALA A 151 -6.41 -13.37 -7.09
C ALA A 151 -6.40 -13.77 -8.57
N GLY A 152 -5.34 -14.41 -9.07
CA GLY A 152 -5.19 -14.78 -10.48
C GLY A 152 -5.02 -13.58 -11.42
N VAL A 153 -4.44 -12.48 -10.95
CA VAL A 153 -4.27 -11.25 -11.75
C VAL A 153 -2.82 -11.02 -12.17
N SER A 154 -2.62 -10.53 -13.39
CA SER A 154 -1.29 -10.35 -13.99
C SER A 154 -0.79 -8.90 -14.00
N SER A 155 -1.63 -7.95 -13.63
CA SER A 155 -1.33 -6.51 -13.66
C SER A 155 -1.90 -5.78 -12.44
N MET A 156 -1.20 -4.74 -12.01
CA MET A 156 -1.57 -3.90 -10.87
C MET A 156 -1.47 -2.42 -11.25
N ILE A 157 -2.45 -1.62 -10.84
CA ILE A 157 -2.38 -0.16 -10.89
C ILE A 157 -1.76 0.32 -9.58
N VAL A 158 -0.84 1.28 -9.66
CA VAL A 158 -0.21 1.89 -8.48
C VAL A 158 -0.50 3.38 -8.53
N PRO A 159 -1.64 3.84 -7.99
CA PRO A 159 -1.94 5.25 -7.96
C PRO A 159 -1.04 5.97 -6.95
N ASP A 160 -0.71 7.23 -7.21
CA ASP A 160 -0.04 8.09 -6.23
C ASP A 160 -1.05 8.61 -5.20
N ILE A 161 -1.64 7.66 -4.46
CA ILE A 161 -2.61 7.88 -3.40
C ILE A 161 -2.16 7.06 -2.20
N GLY A 162 -2.12 7.68 -1.03
CA GLY A 162 -1.85 7.02 0.25
C GLY A 162 -2.77 7.48 1.36
N LEU A 163 -2.51 6.98 2.57
CA LEU A 163 -3.29 7.30 3.77
C LEU A 163 -3.43 8.81 4.01
N LYS A 164 -2.34 9.55 3.81
CA LYS A 164 -2.30 11.03 3.95
C LYS A 164 -3.37 11.72 3.11
N ASP A 165 -3.65 11.21 1.90
CA ASP A 165 -4.59 11.82 0.97
C ASP A 165 -6.03 11.53 1.40
N GLY A 166 -6.27 10.34 1.95
CA GLY A 166 -7.55 10.00 2.59
C GLY A 166 -7.83 10.83 3.85
N MET A 167 -6.80 11.04 4.69
CA MET A 167 -6.92 11.90 5.88
C MET A 167 -7.19 13.35 5.50
N LEU A 168 -6.47 13.87 4.50
CA LEU A 168 -6.68 15.24 4.02
C LEU A 168 -8.09 15.41 3.45
N GLN A 169 -8.60 14.43 2.68
CA GLN A 169 -9.97 14.44 2.19
C GLN A 169 -10.99 14.44 3.34
N ALA A 170 -10.81 13.59 4.35
CA ALA A 170 -11.71 13.52 5.50
C ALA A 170 -11.72 14.82 6.31
N LEU A 171 -10.55 15.42 6.54
CA LEU A 171 -10.43 16.74 7.19
C LEU A 171 -11.10 17.81 6.34
N PHE A 172 -10.86 17.82 5.03
CA PHE A 172 -11.50 18.77 4.13
C PHE A 172 -13.02 18.67 4.15
N GLU A 173 -13.58 17.46 4.09
CA GLU A 173 -15.03 17.22 4.20
C GLU A 173 -15.59 17.65 5.56
N GLN A 174 -14.84 17.43 6.65
CA GLN A 174 -15.24 17.81 7.99
C GLN A 174 -15.25 19.33 8.22
N PHE A 175 -14.28 20.05 7.65
CA PHE A 175 -14.08 21.48 7.87
C PHE A 175 -14.41 22.35 6.65
N PHE A 176 -15.08 21.79 5.64
CA PHE A 176 -15.34 22.44 4.36
C PHE A 176 -16.03 23.81 4.52
N ASP A 177 -17.01 23.90 5.42
CA ASP A 177 -17.77 25.12 5.66
C ASP A 177 -16.94 26.22 6.38
N GLU A 178 -15.97 25.83 7.21
CA GLU A 178 -15.06 26.75 7.90
C GLU A 178 -13.95 27.26 6.96
N ILE A 179 -13.54 26.44 6.00
CA ILE A 179 -12.50 26.75 5.00
C ILE A 179 -13.10 27.49 3.77
N SER A 180 -14.43 27.54 3.66
CA SER A 180 -15.12 28.15 2.52
C SER A 180 -14.86 29.67 2.48
N PRO A 181 -14.43 30.23 1.34
CA PRO A 181 -14.04 31.65 1.22
C PRO A 181 -15.19 32.64 1.42
N THR A 182 -16.43 32.15 1.50
CA THR A 182 -17.62 32.96 1.82
C THR A 182 -17.78 33.22 3.32
N VAL A 183 -17.06 32.50 4.18
CA VAL A 183 -17.15 32.61 5.66
C VAL A 183 -15.82 33.01 6.30
N HIS A 184 -14.69 32.92 5.58
CA HIS A 184 -13.39 33.31 6.15
C HIS A 184 -13.27 34.84 6.36
N PRO A 185 -13.02 35.32 7.60
CA PRO A 185 -12.54 36.68 7.79
C PRO A 185 -11.16 36.81 7.14
N SER A 186 -10.84 37.97 6.58
CA SER A 186 -9.58 38.29 5.85
C SER A 186 -8.29 38.14 6.68
N ILE A 187 -8.37 37.56 7.87
CA ILE A 187 -7.31 37.46 8.86
C ILE A 187 -7.01 35.98 9.02
N LEU A 188 -5.80 35.57 8.63
CA LEU A 188 -5.29 34.23 8.88
C LEU A 188 -5.21 33.97 10.39
N PRO A 189 -5.58 32.78 10.88
CA PRO A 189 -5.34 32.43 12.27
C PRO A 189 -3.84 32.50 12.57
N VAL A 190 -3.48 33.21 13.64
CA VAL A 190 -2.11 33.22 14.15
C VAL A 190 -1.86 31.87 14.79
N ALA A 191 -0.78 31.20 14.41
CA ALA A 191 -0.43 29.91 14.99
C ALA A 191 -0.10 30.07 16.48
N ASP A 192 -0.91 29.47 17.36
CA ASP A 192 -0.65 29.35 18.81
C ASP A 192 0.43 28.29 19.10
N VAL A 193 1.57 28.38 18.42
CA VAL A 193 2.75 27.59 18.77
C VAL A 193 3.67 28.51 19.56
N GLU A 194 3.40 28.64 20.85
CA GLU A 194 4.43 29.10 21.79
C GLU A 194 5.53 28.04 21.82
N ASN A 195 6.63 28.31 21.11
CA ASN A 195 7.88 27.61 21.35
C ASN A 195 8.36 28.00 22.75
N GLY A 196 7.91 27.22 23.75
CA GLY A 196 8.50 27.27 25.09
C GLY A 196 10.00 27.00 25.00
N PRO A 197 10.83 27.64 25.85
CA PRO A 197 12.27 27.48 25.79
C PRO A 197 12.65 26.02 26.08
N LEU A 198 13.57 25.49 25.27
CA LEU A 198 14.21 24.21 25.49
C LEU A 198 14.93 24.25 26.84
N VAL A 199 14.54 23.38 27.77
CA VAL A 199 15.26 23.09 29.02
C VAL A 199 16.14 21.87 28.82
#